data_AF-A0A935VK65-F1
#
_entry.id   AF-A0A935VK65-F1
#
_cell.length_a   1.000
_cell.length_b   1.000
_cell.length_c   1.000
_cell.angle_alpha   90.00
_cell.angle_beta   90.00
_cell.angle_gamma   90.00
#
_symmetry.space_group_name_H-M   'P 1'
#
loop_
_entity.id
_entity.type
_entity.pdbx_description
1 polymer ?
#
loop_
_entity_poly.entity_id
_entity_poly.type
_entity_poly.pdbx_seq_one_letter_code
_entity_poly.pdbx_strand_id
1 'polypeptide(L)' 'MRNIELYPHALVSVYNRWGVKLFSADKYNYADNYWPKKNEKVMAGTYFYVIDAGKDGVIKSWVEVFE' A
#
# COMPACT_ATOMS: atom_id res chain seq x y z
N MET A 1 -6.08 4.52 4.44
CA MET A 1 -6.40 3.37 5.31
C MET A 1 -6.49 3.82 6.75
N ARG A 2 -7.60 3.52 7.44
CA ARG A 2 -7.58 3.33 8.89
C ARG A 2 -7.61 1.80 9.12
N ASN A 3 -6.92 1.30 10.15
CA ASN A 3 -6.96 -0.09 10.62
C ASN A 3 -6.05 -1.14 9.94
N ILE A 4 -5.02 -0.76 9.18
CA ILE A 4 -4.05 -1.76 8.66
C ILE A 4 -3.32 -2.51 9.79
N GLU A 5 -3.19 -1.87 10.95
CA GLU A 5 -2.62 -2.45 12.18
C GLU A 5 -3.40 -3.66 12.72
N LEU A 6 -4.68 -3.83 12.34
CA LEU A 6 -5.47 -5.02 12.70
C LEU A 6 -5.01 -6.27 11.96
N TYR A 7 -4.18 -6.13 10.92
CA TYR A 7 -3.70 -7.22 10.09
C TYR A 7 -2.16 -7.30 10.13
N PRO A 8 -1.57 -7.69 11.28
CA PRO A 8 -0.11 -7.66 11.49
C PRO A 8 0.69 -8.59 10.57
N HIS A 9 0.02 -9.56 9.94
CA HIS A 9 0.61 -10.51 8.99
C HIS A 9 0.17 -10.25 7.55
N ALA A 10 -0.54 -9.15 7.28
CA ALA A 10 -0.97 -8.86 5.92
C ALA A 10 0.19 -8.52 5.01
N LEU A 11 0.11 -9.00 3.77
CA LEU A 11 1.00 -8.59 2.70
C LEU A 11 0.37 -7.40 1.98
N VAL A 12 1.02 -6.24 2.06
CA VAL A 12 0.60 -5.03 1.35
C VAL A 12 1.43 -4.87 0.10
N SER A 13 0.77 -4.84 -1.06
CA SER A 13 1.37 -4.53 -2.36
C SER A 13 0.82 -3.21 -2.91
N VAL A 14 1.69 -2.36 -3.43
CA VAL A 14 1.31 -1.11 -4.11
C VAL A 14 1.66 -1.19 -5.58
N TYR A 15 0.73 -0.76 -6.43
CA TYR A 15 0.86 -0.74 -7.88
C TYR A 15 0.59 0.66 -8.42
N ASN A 16 1.26 1.03 -9.51
CA ASN A 16 0.87 2.22 -10.28
C ASN A 16 -0.32 1.91 -11.21
N ARG A 17 -0.79 2.94 -11.93
CA ARG A 17 -1.91 2.84 -12.88
C ARG A 17 -1.73 1.84 -14.02
N TRP A 18 -0.51 1.40 -14.28
CA TRP A 18 -0.21 0.42 -15.33
C TRP A 18 -0.08 -1.01 -14.79
N GLY A 19 -0.39 -1.23 -13.51
CA GLY A 19 -0.26 -2.53 -12.87
C GLY A 19 1.16 -2.93 -12.52
N VAL A 20 2.13 -2.01 -12.62
CA VAL A 20 3.51 -2.28 -12.19
C VAL A 20 3.57 -2.19 -10.67
N LYS A 21 4.09 -3.25 -10.04
CA LYS A 21 4.29 -3.29 -8.59
C LYS A 21 5.46 -2.37 -8.20
N LEU A 22 5.20 -1.43 -7.31
CA LEU A 22 6.18 -0.47 -6.80
C LEU A 22 6.69 -0.82 -5.41
N PHE A 23 5.84 -1.45 -4.60
CA PHE A 23 6.16 -1.78 -3.21
C PHE A 23 5.49 -3.09 -2.80
N SER A 24 6.13 -3.82 -1.90
CA SER A 24 5.59 -5.02 -1.26
C SER A 24 6.21 -5.16 0.12
N ALA A 25 5.39 -5.31 1.16
CA ALA A 25 5.88 -5.61 2.51
C ALA A 25 4.85 -6.39 3.32
N ASP A 26 5.32 -7.36 4.10
CA ASP A 26 4.63 -7.84 5.29
C ASP A 26 4.79 -6.82 6.43
N LYS A 27 3.93 -6.88 7.46
CA LYS A 27 3.98 -6.01 8.65
C LYS A 27 3.98 -4.51 8.30
N TYR A 28 3.13 -4.12 7.36
CA TYR A 28 2.98 -2.72 6.93
C TYR A 28 2.58 -1.84 8.13
N ASN A 29 3.27 -0.72 8.33
CA ASN A 29 2.99 0.23 9.40
C ASN A 29 3.39 1.66 9.01
N TYR A 30 2.85 2.67 9.69
CA TYR A 30 3.09 4.08 9.38
C TYR A 30 4.42 4.65 9.90
N ALA A 31 5.16 3.90 10.73
CA ALA A 31 6.38 4.39 11.38
C ALA A 31 7.63 4.17 10.52
N ASP A 32 7.82 2.96 10.02
CA ASP A 32 9.04 2.58 9.29
C ASP A 32 8.77 1.73 8.04
N ASN A 33 7.63 1.05 7.94
CA ASN A 33 7.33 0.10 6.89
C ASN A 33 6.08 0.47 6.07
N TYR A 34 6.14 1.66 5.48
CA TYR A 34 5.09 2.19 4.60
C TYR A 34 5.66 2.57 3.23
N TRP A 35 4.72 2.82 2.31
CA TRP A 35 4.95 3.47 1.03
C TRP A 35 3.93 4.61 0.85
N PRO A 36 4.34 5.75 0.28
CA PRO A 36 5.72 6.10 -0.10
C PRO A 36 6.59 6.44 1.10
N LYS A 37 7.91 6.25 1.02
CA LYS A 37 8.82 6.65 2.11
C LYS A 37 8.89 8.16 2.26
N LYS A 38 9.22 8.63 3.47
CA LYS A 38 9.53 10.04 3.69
C LYS A 38 10.60 10.51 2.69
N ASN A 39 10.30 11.58 1.96
CA ASN A 39 11.11 12.18 0.89
C ASN A 39 11.20 11.38 -0.43
N GLU A 40 10.45 10.29 -0.59
CA GLU A 40 10.31 9.62 -1.88
C GLU A 40 9.46 10.49 -2.81
N LYS A 41 9.99 10.86 -3.98
CA LYS A 41 9.22 11.57 -4.99
C LYS A 41 8.30 10.61 -5.72
N VAL A 42 7.00 10.82 -5.57
CA VAL A 42 5.96 10.06 -6.24
C VAL A 42 5.35 10.94 -7.32
N MET A 43 5.20 10.40 -8.52
CA MET A 43 4.55 11.12 -9.62
C MET A 43 3.05 11.29 -9.33
N ALA A 44 2.45 12.36 -9.85
CA ALA A 44 1.00 12.50 -9.80
C ALA A 44 0.32 11.34 -10.57
N GLY A 45 -0.75 10.82 -9.98
CA GLY A 45 -1.55 9.73 -10.55
C GLY A 45 -2.19 8.83 -9.51
N THR A 46 -2.87 7.79 -10.00
CA THR A 46 -3.56 6.79 -9.17
C THR A 46 -2.66 5.61 -8.85
N TYR A 47 -2.67 5.23 -7.58
CA TYR A 47 -1.94 4.10 -7.02
C TYR A 47 -2.91 3.14 -6.35
N PHE A 48 -2.69 1.85 -6.54
CA PHE A 48 -3.55 0.79 -6.06
C PHE A 48 -2.86 0.03 -4.94
N TYR A 49 -3.52 -0.06 -3.80
CA TYR A 49 -3.12 -0.92 -2.69
C TYR A 49 -3.92 -2.22 -2.74
N VAL A 50 -3.21 -3.33 -2.67
CA VAL A 50 -3.76 -4.67 -2.50
C VAL A 50 -3.22 -5.21 -1.19
N ILE A 51 -4.11 -5.43 -0.23
CA ILE A 51 -3.80 -5.98 1.09
C ILE A 51 -4.32 -7.42 1.10
N ASP A 52 -3.42 -8.39 1.18
CA ASP A 52 -3.77 -9.78 1.44
C ASP A 52 -3.73 -10.01 2.95
N ALA A 53 -4.90 -10.11 3.58
CA ALA A 53 -5.06 -10.37 5.00
C ALA A 53 -5.21 -11.87 5.32
N GLY A 54 -4.84 -12.76 4.39
CA GLY A 54 -4.94 -14.20 4.57
C GLY A 54 -6.39 -14.66 4.72
N LYS A 55 -6.74 -15.16 5.91
CA LYS A 55 -8.09 -15.69 6.18
C LYS A 55 -9.19 -14.63 6.11
N ASP A 56 -8.84 -13.36 6.32
CA ASP A 56 -9.79 -12.24 6.25
C ASP A 56 -10.00 -11.73 4.81
N GLY A 57 -9.31 -12.34 3.84
CA GLY A 57 -9.47 -12.07 2.42
C GLY A 57 -8.56 -10.96 1.88
N VAL A 58 -8.88 -10.52 0.66
CA VAL A 58 -8.11 -9.50 -0.06
C VAL A 58 -8.86 -8.18 -0.09
N ILE A 59 -8.25 -7.13 0.43
CA ILE A 59 -8.78 -5.76 0.43
C ILE A 59 -8.08 -4.96 -0.67
N LYS A 60 -8.85 -4.26 -1.49
CA LYS A 60 -8.34 -3.39 -2.56
C LYS A 60 -8.76 -1.95 -2.29
N SER A 61 -7.84 -1.02 -2.46
CA SER A 61 -8.06 0.42 -2.32
C SER A 61 -7.21 1.17 -3.34
N TRP A 62 -7.54 2.42 -3.60
CA TRP A 62 -6.69 3.32 -4.37
C TRP A 62 -6.45 4.62 -3.61
N VAL A 63 -5.39 5.31 -4.01
CA VAL A 63 -5.03 6.67 -3.59
C VAL A 63 -4.64 7.44 -4.83
N GLU A 64 -5.02 8.71 -4.89
CA GLU A 64 -4.62 9.63 -5.95
C GLU A 64 -3.65 10.65 -5.39
N VAL A 65 -2.52 10.84 -6.09
CA VAL A 65 -1.52 11.86 -5.81
C VAL A 65 -1.69 12.96 -6.85
N PHE A 66 -1.86 14.19 -6.38
CA PHE A 66 -1.94 15.39 -7.21
C PHE A 66 -0.61 16.15 -7.12
N GLU A 67 -0.31 16.99 -8.11
CA GLU A 67 0.83 17.92 -8.07
C GLU A 67 0.60 19.07 -7.07
#